data_AF-A0A8S0W380-F1
#
_entry.id   AF-A0A8S0W380-F1
#
_cell.length_a   1.000
_cell.length_b   1.000
_cell.length_c   1.000
_cell.angle_alpha   90.00
_cell.angle_beta   90.00
_cell.angle_gamma   90.00
#
_symmetry.space_group_name_H-M   'P 1'
#
loop_
_entity.id
_entity.type
_entity.pdbx_description
1 polymer ?
#
loop_
_entity_poly.entity_id
_entity_poly.type
_entity_poly.pdbx_seq_one_letter_code
_entity_poly.pdbx_strand_id
1 'polypeptide(L)'
;MFGVMNEPHDVPDISIWARTVQEVVAAIRRTGVTRQKILLPGNNWTSAATFVSSGSADALSRVVDFDGSKHNLIFDVHKYLDADNSGMHESVCLGILHPLMMRCFIGSV
;
A
#
# COMPACT_ATOMS: atom_id res chain seq x y z
N MET A 1 9.04 5.75 -10.23
CA MET A 1 8.45 5.03 -9.08
C MET A 1 7.67 3.87 -9.66
N PHE A 2 7.71 2.70 -9.02
CA PHE A 2 7.06 1.48 -9.50
C PHE A 2 6.03 1.02 -8.48
N GLY A 3 4.75 1.01 -8.85
CA GLY A 3 3.72 0.28 -8.13
C GLY A 3 3.73 -1.17 -8.59
N VAL A 4 3.96 -2.12 -7.67
CA VAL A 4 4.07 -3.55 -8.04
C VAL A 4 2.72 -4.11 -8.52
N MET A 5 1.64 -3.77 -7.83
CA MET A 5 0.28 -4.20 -8.16
C MET A 5 -0.74 -3.28 -7.48
N ASN A 6 -1.86 -3.02 -8.13
CA ASN A 6 -2.96 -2.28 -7.52
C ASN A 6 -3.83 -3.24 -6.68
N GLU A 7 -4.03 -2.89 -5.41
CA GLU A 7 -5.05 -3.48 -4.51
C GLU A 7 -5.17 -5.02 -4.55
N PRO A 8 -4.11 -5.79 -4.23
CA PRO A 8 -4.27 -7.23 -4.02
C PRO A 8 -5.35 -7.52 -2.99
N HIS A 9 -6.24 -8.44 -3.33
CA HIS A 9 -7.37 -8.83 -2.49
C HIS A 9 -7.64 -10.33 -2.60
N ASP A 10 -8.31 -10.87 -1.58
CA ASP A 10 -8.62 -12.30 -1.47
C ASP A 10 -7.40 -13.22 -1.66
N VAL A 11 -6.21 -12.73 -1.29
CA VAL A 11 -4.98 -13.52 -1.35
C VAL A 11 -5.03 -14.54 -0.21
N PRO A 12 -5.03 -15.86 -0.51
CA PRO A 12 -5.20 -16.89 0.51
C PRO A 12 -3.96 -17.06 1.42
N ASP A 13 -2.77 -16.76 0.90
CA ASP A 13 -1.51 -16.80 1.64
C ASP A 13 -0.66 -15.55 1.34
N ILE A 14 -0.58 -14.68 2.34
CA ILE A 14 0.16 -13.41 2.25
C ILE A 14 1.68 -13.62 2.18
N SER A 15 2.19 -14.77 2.64
CA SER A 15 3.62 -15.11 2.58
C SER A 15 4.03 -15.48 1.15
N ILE A 16 3.17 -16.22 0.44
CA ILE A 16 3.38 -16.51 -0.99
C ILE A 16 3.38 -15.19 -1.78
N TRP A 17 2.45 -14.29 -1.49
CA TRP A 17 2.42 -12.97 -2.12
C TRP A 17 3.68 -12.15 -1.85
N ALA A 18 4.16 -12.09 -0.60
CA ALA A 18 5.41 -11.40 -0.28
C ALA A 18 6.62 -11.97 -1.03
N ARG A 19 6.67 -13.30 -1.25
CA ARG A 19 7.69 -13.92 -2.10
C ARG A 19 7.58 -13.48 -3.56
N THR A 20 6.37 -13.40 -4.11
CA THR A 20 6.16 -12.85 -5.47
C THR A 20 6.61 -11.40 -5.55
N VAL A 21 6.29 -10.56 -4.56
CA VAL A 21 6.76 -9.17 -4.49
C VAL A 21 8.30 -9.11 -4.43
N GLN A 22 8.95 -9.99 -3.68
CA GLN A 22 10.42 -10.09 -3.63
C GLN A 22 11.03 -10.43 -5.00
N GLU A 23 10.41 -11.32 -5.77
CA GLU A 23 10.84 -11.65 -7.13
C GLU A 23 10.70 -10.45 -8.07
N VAL A 24 9.62 -9.67 -7.96
CA VAL A 24 9.41 -8.45 -8.74
C VAL A 24 10.44 -7.38 -8.37
N VAL A 25 10.69 -7.14 -7.08
CA VAL A 25 11.76 -6.22 -6.62
C VAL A 25 13.10 -6.61 -7.23
N ALA A 26 13.46 -7.89 -7.14
CA ALA A 26 14.69 -8.41 -7.74
C ALA A 26 14.73 -8.21 -9.27
N ALA A 27 13.63 -8.50 -9.97
CA ALA A 27 13.55 -8.29 -11.41
C ALA A 27 13.76 -6.81 -11.79
N ILE A 28 13.10 -5.87 -11.10
CA ILE A 28 13.27 -4.44 -11.31
C ILE A 28 14.74 -4.04 -11.08
N ARG A 29 15.35 -4.47 -9.98
CA ARG A 29 16.73 -4.10 -9.64
C ARG A 29 17.76 -4.66 -10.62
N ARG A 30 17.53 -5.85 -11.19
CA ARG A 30 18.38 -6.44 -12.24
C ARG A 30 18.44 -5.63 -13.53
N THR A 31 17.47 -4.74 -13.76
CA THR A 31 17.52 -3.80 -14.91
C THR A 31 18.54 -2.66 -14.72
N GLY A 32 19.21 -2.57 -13.56
CA GLY A 32 20.18 -1.53 -13.22
C GLY A 32 19.56 -0.32 -12.51
N VAL A 33 18.27 -0.37 -12.18
CA VAL A 33 17.51 0.75 -11.62
C VAL A 33 17.52 0.72 -10.09
N THR A 34 18.34 1.56 -9.46
CA THR A 34 18.59 1.52 -7.99
C THR A 34 17.96 2.68 -7.20
N ARG A 35 17.59 3.78 -7.86
CA ARG A 35 17.13 5.01 -7.17
C ARG A 35 15.62 5.13 -7.05
N GLN A 36 14.88 4.30 -7.78
CA GLN A 36 13.44 4.39 -7.90
C GLN A 36 12.79 3.71 -6.70
N LYS A 37 11.80 4.39 -6.13
CA LYS A 37 10.86 3.84 -5.15
C LYS A 37 10.06 2.70 -5.77
N ILE A 38 9.95 1.59 -5.05
CA ILE A 38 9.12 0.43 -5.35
C ILE A 38 8.10 0.30 -4.23
N LEU A 39 6.82 0.30 -4.59
CA LEU A 39 5.72 0.16 -3.64
C LEU A 39 5.39 -1.31 -3.42
N LEU A 40 5.20 -1.69 -2.16
CA LEU A 40 4.94 -3.04 -1.69
C LEU A 40 3.48 -3.16 -1.22
N PRO A 41 2.56 -3.60 -2.09
CA PRO A 41 1.14 -3.69 -1.76
C PRO A 41 0.83 -4.95 -0.96
N GLY A 42 -0.03 -4.80 0.05
CA GLY A 42 -0.56 -5.89 0.90
C GLY A 42 -1.94 -6.38 0.48
N ASN A 43 -2.49 -7.30 1.27
CA ASN A 43 -3.82 -7.88 1.05
C ASN A 43 -4.94 -6.90 1.42
N ASN A 44 -6.19 -7.34 1.17
CA ASN A 44 -7.41 -6.62 1.51
C ASN A 44 -7.43 -5.21 0.89
N TRP A 45 -7.24 -5.15 -0.43
CA TRP A 45 -7.23 -3.91 -1.21
C TRP A 45 -6.20 -2.90 -0.69
N THR A 46 -5.07 -3.40 -0.18
CA THR A 46 -4.05 -2.59 0.52
C THR A 46 -4.61 -1.73 1.66
N SER A 47 -5.73 -2.10 2.28
CA SER A 47 -6.40 -1.26 3.27
C SER A 47 -5.47 -0.95 4.46
N ALA A 48 -5.23 0.34 4.70
CA ALA A 48 -4.39 0.82 5.80
C ALA A 48 -4.91 0.33 7.17
N ALA A 49 -6.22 0.15 7.31
CA ALA A 49 -6.85 -0.31 8.54
C ALA A 49 -6.49 -1.77 8.89
N THR A 50 -6.29 -2.62 7.88
CA THR A 50 -6.00 -4.05 8.07
C THR A 50 -4.57 -4.43 7.72
N PHE A 51 -3.73 -3.48 7.30
CA PHE A 51 -2.41 -3.79 6.76
C PHE A 51 -1.53 -4.56 7.77
N VAL A 52 -1.63 -4.24 9.06
CA VAL A 52 -0.93 -4.97 10.13
C VAL A 52 -1.67 -6.25 10.52
N SER A 53 -2.98 -6.17 10.79
CA SER A 53 -3.76 -7.30 11.30
C SER A 53 -3.96 -8.44 10.28
N SER A 54 -3.89 -8.15 8.98
CA SER A 54 -3.89 -9.15 7.90
C SER A 54 -2.57 -9.89 7.73
N GLY A 55 -1.53 -9.51 8.49
CA GLY A 55 -0.17 -10.05 8.33
C GLY A 55 0.61 -9.45 7.16
N SER A 56 0.01 -8.56 6.36
CA SER A 56 0.69 -7.93 5.21
C SER A 56 1.94 -7.16 5.62
N ALA A 57 1.88 -6.38 6.70
CA ALA A 57 3.04 -5.64 7.21
C ALA A 57 4.19 -6.58 7.60
N ASP A 58 3.90 -7.65 8.33
CA ASP A 58 4.91 -8.61 8.78
C ASP A 58 5.54 -9.36 7.60
N ALA A 59 4.72 -9.89 6.69
CA ALA A 59 5.19 -10.62 5.51
C ALA A 59 6.02 -9.71 4.57
N LEU A 60 5.51 -8.54 4.20
CA LEU A 60 6.19 -7.61 3.28
C LEU A 60 7.39 -6.93 3.91
N SER A 61 7.46 -6.84 5.25
CA SER A 61 8.66 -6.32 5.92
C SER A 61 9.90 -7.18 5.63
N ARG A 62 9.74 -8.44 5.21
CA ARG A 62 10.86 -9.33 4.88
C ARG A 62 11.41 -9.10 3.47
N VAL A 63 10.74 -8.30 2.65
CA VAL A 63 11.21 -7.94 1.30
C VAL A 63 12.40 -6.99 1.41
N VAL A 64 13.46 -7.31 0.68
CA VAL A 64 14.73 -6.57 0.66
C VAL A 64 15.26 -6.38 -0.75
N ASP A 65 16.16 -5.42 -0.89
CA ASP A 65 17.00 -5.25 -2.08
C ASP A 65 18.14 -6.29 -2.08
N PHE A 66 18.95 -6.33 -3.13
CA PHE A 66 20.04 -7.30 -3.29
C PHE A 66 21.14 -7.20 -2.24
N ASP A 67 21.36 -6.01 -1.69
CA ASP A 67 22.30 -5.76 -0.60
C ASP A 67 21.68 -6.06 0.79
N GLY A 68 20.45 -6.57 0.83
CA GLY A 68 19.70 -6.82 2.07
C GLY A 68 19.08 -5.55 2.68
N SER A 69 19.28 -4.38 2.07
CA SER A 69 18.66 -3.14 2.52
C SER A 69 17.18 -3.07 2.15
N LYS A 70 16.50 -2.06 2.69
CA LYS A 70 15.11 -1.72 2.33
C LYS A 70 15.04 -0.36 1.63
N HIS A 71 16.16 0.10 1.08
CA HIS A 71 16.23 1.42 0.46
C HIS A 71 15.24 1.51 -0.69
N ASN A 72 14.43 2.58 -0.68
CA ASN A 72 13.41 2.82 -1.69
C ASN A 72 12.35 1.71 -1.81
N LEU A 73 12.16 0.88 -0.79
CA LEU A 73 11.02 -0.03 -0.66
C LEU A 73 10.01 0.58 0.31
N ILE A 74 8.77 0.79 -0.13
CA ILE A 74 7.75 1.54 0.61
C ILE A 74 6.48 0.72 0.65
N PHE A 75 5.84 0.55 1.81
CA PHE A 75 4.53 -0.08 1.87
C PHE A 75 3.48 0.75 1.12
N ASP A 76 2.69 0.07 0.28
CA ASP A 76 1.57 0.66 -0.42
C ASP A 76 0.29 0.42 0.37
N VAL A 77 -0.40 1.50 0.77
CA VAL A 77 -1.62 1.42 1.57
C VAL A 77 -2.69 2.36 1.02
N HIS A 78 -3.92 1.86 0.95
CA HIS A 78 -5.09 2.61 0.49
C HIS A 78 -6.06 2.82 1.65
N LYS A 79 -6.78 3.94 1.62
CA LYS A 79 -7.84 4.23 2.58
C LYS A 79 -8.85 5.16 1.92
N TYR A 80 -10.09 4.71 1.90
CA TYR A 80 -11.24 5.57 1.64
C TYR A 80 -11.89 5.95 2.97
N LEU A 81 -12.59 7.08 2.94
CA LEU A 81 -13.14 7.75 4.13
C LEU A 81 -14.67 7.55 4.24
N ASP A 82 -15.27 6.79 3.34
CA ASP A 82 -16.64 6.28 3.48
C ASP A 82 -16.73 5.12 4.47
N ALA A 83 -17.96 4.86 4.93
CA ALA A 83 -18.24 3.93 6.01
C ALA A 83 -17.77 2.48 5.72
N ASP A 84 -17.77 2.07 4.46
CA ASP A 84 -17.37 0.74 4.02
C ASP A 84 -15.99 0.70 3.33
N ASN A 85 -15.26 1.83 3.32
CA ASN A 85 -13.93 1.94 2.70
C ASN A 85 -13.92 1.58 1.20
N SER A 86 -15.04 1.76 0.49
CA SER A 86 -15.18 1.41 -0.92
C SER A 86 -14.80 2.55 -1.88
N GLY A 87 -14.83 3.80 -1.41
CA GLY A 87 -14.70 4.99 -2.25
C GLY A 87 -15.93 5.28 -3.12
N MET A 88 -17.08 4.63 -2.89
CA MET A 88 -18.26 4.73 -3.76
C MET A 88 -19.36 5.66 -3.22
N HIS A 89 -19.23 6.18 -2.00
CA HIS A 89 -20.24 7.08 -1.42
C HIS A 89 -19.87 8.55 -1.63
N GLU A 90 -20.76 9.35 -2.23
CA GLU A 90 -20.52 10.77 -2.57
C GLU A 90 -20.31 11.69 -1.34
N SER A 91 -20.79 11.28 -0.16
CA SER A 91 -20.75 12.08 1.05
C SER A 91 -19.49 11.82 1.88
N VAL A 92 -18.33 12.12 1.29
CA VAL A 92 -17.06 11.97 2.01
C VAL A 92 -16.22 13.23 1.92
N CYS A 93 -16.54 14.16 2.81
CA CYS A 93 -15.52 14.78 3.62
C CYS A 93 -16.11 14.91 5.04
N LEU A 94 -15.32 14.63 6.07
CA LEU A 94 -14.97 15.56 7.14
C LEU A 94 -13.50 15.27 7.41
N GLY A 95 -12.65 15.65 6.42
CA GLY A 95 -11.61 16.53 6.88
C GLY A 95 -10.45 17.24 6.15
N ILE A 96 -10.30 18.55 6.42
CA ILE A 96 -9.15 19.46 6.36
C ILE A 96 -8.27 19.24 7.58
N LEU A 97 -7.28 18.35 7.55
CA LEU A 97 -6.24 18.36 8.57
C LEU A 97 -5.48 19.67 8.33
N HIS A 98 -5.37 20.59 9.30
CA HIS A 98 -4.05 21.13 9.65
C HIS A 98 -4.03 21.97 10.95
N PRO A 99 -2.94 21.86 11.73
CA PRO A 99 -1.83 20.94 11.45
C PRO A 99 -2.24 19.47 11.68
N LEU A 100 -3.32 19.26 12.43
CA LEU A 100 -3.87 18.00 12.91
C LEU A 100 -5.36 18.19 13.22
N MET A 101 -6.28 18.21 12.25
CA MET A 101 -7.71 17.90 12.49
C MET A 101 -8.56 17.99 11.23
N MET A 102 -8.87 16.88 10.60
CA MET A 102 -9.66 16.73 9.39
C MET A 102 -11.09 17.43 9.54
N ARG A 103 -11.37 18.63 8.96
CA ARG A 103 -12.75 19.24 8.68
C ARG A 103 -13.35 19.29 7.21
N CYS A 104 -14.59 18.88 6.96
CA CYS A 104 -15.29 18.84 5.64
C CYS A 104 -15.83 20.19 5.27
N PHE A 105 -15.89 20.49 3.97
CA PHE A 105 -16.97 21.30 3.43
C PHE A 105 -17.71 20.53 2.33
N ILE A 106 -19.03 20.34 2.52
CA ILE A 106 -19.95 19.86 1.49
C ILE A 106 -20.38 21.10 0.70
N GLY A 107 -19.89 21.24 -0.53
CA GLY A 107 -20.38 22.25 -1.47
C GLY A 107 -21.35 21.59 -2.44
N SER A 108 -22.64 21.81 -2.24
CA SER A 108 -23.63 21.60 -3.29
C SER A 108 -23.45 22.68 -4.38
N VAL A 109 -23.29 22.26 -5.64
CA VAL A 109 -23.89 22.89 -6.82
C VAL A 109 -24.20 21.82 -7.85
#